data_AF-A0A7Y1UTR0-F1
#
_entry.id   AF-A0A7Y1UTR0-F1
#
_cell.length_a   1.000
_cell.length_b   1.000
_cell.length_c   1.000
_cell.angle_alpha   90.00
_cell.angle_beta   90.00
_cell.angle_gamma   90.00
#
_symmetry.space_group_name_H-M   'P 1'
#
loop_
_entity.id
_entity.type
_entity.pdbx_description
1 polymer ?
#
loop_
_entity_poly.entity_id
_entity_poly.type
_entity_poly.pdbx_seq_one_letter_code
_entity_poly.pdbx_strand_id
1 'polypeptide(L)'
;MIIFGILASFLQLALLIGIVVFIVRAVTGRKGEKSTEAAPVTVKRLLVFGSLYASLHVAAWGVAGLLALLSEDGRGERASVPLAMTIVGVPILFVLGRWVLRSLSDADERGPAFSIYVNAALVTAVAVIMITAVLSGRWLVGEGEYSSMALASLLVWTPIWFGHWSVWRTYRADVSNLHVFIGATAGLATLAGFGAALLVEVFNRLLDSGTATDLAARSDSDVSTWVIGLAVGAMVFAWHWVITGMREARDTLWHAYVALVGVLGGLITAVIGAGIALFAVLQWWLGDPDSSSAVRHFADFTPAL
;
A
#
# COMPACT_ATOMS: atom_id res chain seq x y z
N MET A 1 15.84 6.81 -14.12
CA MET A 1 14.76 7.11 -13.14
C MET A 1 13.77 5.97 -12.94
N ILE A 2 13.41 5.20 -13.98
CA ILE A 2 12.49 4.03 -13.87
C ILE A 2 13.01 2.93 -12.91
N ILE A 3 14.32 2.66 -12.91
CA ILE A 3 14.95 1.67 -12.02
C ILE A 3 14.85 2.06 -10.54
N PHE A 4 14.90 3.36 -10.21
CA PHE A 4 14.80 3.85 -8.82
C PHE A 4 13.37 3.73 -8.28
N GLY A 5 12.35 3.95 -9.12
CA GLY A 5 10.94 3.73 -8.75
C GLY A 5 10.60 2.25 -8.57
N ILE A 6 11.18 1.38 -9.42
CA ILE A 6 11.05 -0.07 -9.30
C ILE A 6 11.77 -0.57 -8.03
N LEU A 7 12.99 -0.10 -7.77
CA LEU A 7 13.78 -0.49 -6.60
C LEU A 7 13.14 0.00 -5.28
N ALA A 8 12.58 1.20 -5.25
CA ALA A 8 11.84 1.72 -4.09
C ALA A 8 10.54 0.94 -3.85
N SER A 9 9.84 0.53 -4.91
CA SER A 9 8.65 -0.33 -4.83
C SER A 9 9.02 -1.72 -4.32
N PHE A 10 10.12 -2.30 -4.80
CA PHE A 10 10.65 -3.57 -4.28
C PHE A 10 11.18 -3.45 -2.86
N LEU A 11 11.75 -2.31 -2.46
CA LEU A 11 12.21 -2.07 -1.10
C LEU A 11 11.03 -2.00 -0.13
N GLN A 12 9.96 -1.29 -0.51
CA GLN A 12 8.75 -1.19 0.30
C GLN A 12 7.99 -2.53 0.38
N LEU A 13 7.92 -3.27 -0.73
CA LEU A 13 7.42 -4.64 -0.75
C LEU A 13 8.31 -5.59 0.06
N ALA A 14 9.64 -5.49 -0.05
CA ALA A 14 10.57 -6.33 0.70
C ALA A 14 10.53 -6.03 2.20
N LEU A 15 10.30 -4.78 2.59
CA LEU A 15 10.16 -4.36 3.98
C LEU A 15 8.83 -4.87 4.56
N LEU A 16 7.76 -4.81 3.77
CA LEU A 16 6.44 -5.32 4.16
C LEU A 16 6.41 -6.86 4.18
N ILE A 17 7.02 -7.52 3.19
CA ILE A 17 7.25 -8.97 3.16
C ILE A 17 8.17 -9.39 4.30
N GLY A 18 9.23 -8.63 4.59
CA GLY A 18 10.16 -8.87 5.69
C GLY A 18 9.48 -8.82 7.05
N ILE A 19 8.59 -7.85 7.26
CA ILE A 19 7.76 -7.74 8.47
C ILE A 19 6.79 -8.94 8.56
N VAL A 20 6.12 -9.29 7.46
CA VAL A 20 5.21 -10.46 7.42
C VAL A 20 5.97 -11.75 7.74
N VAL A 21 7.13 -11.97 7.13
CA VAL A 21 7.97 -13.16 7.35
C VAL A 21 8.49 -13.21 8.79
N PHE A 22 8.91 -12.08 9.34
CA PHE A 22 9.37 -11.98 10.74
C PHE A 22 8.25 -12.34 11.72
N ILE A 23 7.04 -11.82 11.50
CA ILE A 23 5.87 -12.10 12.33
C ILE A 23 5.43 -13.57 12.18
N VAL A 24 5.38 -14.11 10.96
CA VAL A 24 5.07 -15.52 10.72
C VAL A 24 6.07 -16.42 11.43
N ARG A 25 7.37 -16.13 11.37
CA ARG A 25 8.41 -16.87 12.11
C ARG A 25 8.21 -16.78 13.62
N ALA A 26 7.87 -15.61 14.15
CA ALA A 26 7.64 -15.40 15.58
C ALA A 26 6.39 -16.17 16.10
N VAL A 27 5.34 -16.29 15.28
CA VAL A 27 4.12 -17.01 15.64
C VAL A 27 4.28 -18.53 15.48
N THR A 28 4.94 -18.97 14.41
CA THR A 28 5.21 -20.40 14.16
C THR A 28 6.27 -20.98 15.11
N GLY A 29 7.22 -20.17 15.59
CA GLY A 29 8.27 -20.61 16.52
C GLY A 29 7.76 -20.99 17.92
N ARG A 30 6.50 -20.71 18.27
CA ARG A 30 5.93 -21.00 19.60
C ARG A 30 5.18 -22.32 19.73
N LYS A 31 4.96 -23.06 18.63
CA LYS A 31 4.37 -24.42 18.69
C LYS A 31 5.45 -25.46 18.43
N GLY A 32 6.37 -25.59 19.38
CA GLY A 32 7.22 -26.78 19.50
C GLY A 32 6.37 -28.00 19.84
N GLU A 33 6.79 -29.15 19.31
CA GLU A 33 6.17 -30.49 19.39
C GLU A 33 4.86 -30.67 18.60
N LYS A 34 4.98 -31.14 17.35
CA LYS A 34 4.16 -32.25 16.82
C LYS A 34 4.71 -32.83 15.52
N SER A 35 5.10 -34.11 15.64
CA SER A 35 5.26 -35.20 14.65
C SER A 35 5.99 -34.96 13.33
N THR A 36 7.05 -35.74 13.13
CA THR A 36 7.83 -35.93 11.90
C THR A 36 6.98 -36.30 10.67
N GLU A 37 5.74 -36.78 10.86
CA GLU A 37 4.75 -37.06 9.79
C GLU A 37 4.04 -35.80 9.25
N ALA A 38 3.95 -34.71 10.02
CA ALA A 38 3.27 -33.48 9.60
C ALA A 38 4.11 -32.61 8.65
N ALA A 39 5.43 -32.79 8.64
CA ALA A 39 6.36 -32.04 7.80
C ALA A 39 6.14 -32.25 6.28
N PRO A 40 6.05 -33.48 5.73
CA PRO A 40 5.87 -33.69 4.29
C PRO A 40 4.54 -33.15 3.75
N VAL A 41 3.45 -33.24 4.53
CA VAL A 41 2.13 -32.69 4.15
C VAL A 41 2.17 -31.16 4.08
N THR A 42 2.94 -30.52 4.97
CA THR A 42 3.08 -29.06 5.03
C THR A 42 3.86 -28.51 3.83
N VAL A 43 4.93 -29.18 3.40
CA VAL A 43 5.74 -28.74 2.24
C VAL A 43 4.95 -28.85 0.93
N LYS A 44 4.25 -29.97 0.70
CA LYS A 44 3.40 -30.14 -0.49
C LYS A 44 2.37 -29.01 -0.60
N ARG A 45 1.72 -28.67 0.52
CA ARG A 45 0.72 -27.58 0.56
C ARG A 45 1.34 -26.22 0.29
N LEU A 46 2.51 -25.94 0.86
CA LEU A 46 3.24 -24.70 0.59
C LEU A 46 3.59 -24.58 -0.90
N LEU A 47 4.01 -25.68 -1.55
CA LEU A 47 4.28 -25.69 -2.98
C LEU A 47 3.03 -25.43 -3.82
N VAL A 48 1.89 -26.04 -3.48
CA VAL A 48 0.62 -25.82 -4.18
C VAL A 48 0.17 -24.36 -4.04
N PHE A 49 0.11 -23.84 -2.81
CA PHE A 49 -0.33 -22.47 -2.56
C PHE A 49 0.67 -21.43 -3.08
N GLY A 50 1.97 -21.74 -3.02
CA GLY A 50 3.02 -20.93 -3.64
C GLY A 50 2.90 -20.90 -5.16
N SER A 51 2.62 -22.04 -5.78
CA SER A 51 2.38 -22.13 -7.23
C SER A 51 1.11 -21.38 -7.63
N LEU A 52 0.06 -21.47 -6.82
CA LEU A 52 -1.17 -20.71 -7.03
C LEU A 52 -0.89 -19.20 -6.96
N TYR A 53 -0.15 -18.75 -5.95
CA TYR A 53 0.27 -17.35 -5.80
C TYR A 53 1.12 -16.85 -6.98
N ALA A 54 2.09 -17.65 -7.42
CA ALA A 54 2.92 -17.34 -8.58
C ALA A 54 2.07 -17.25 -9.86
N SER A 55 1.18 -18.22 -10.08
CA SER A 55 0.26 -18.21 -11.23
C SER A 55 -0.68 -17.02 -11.22
N LEU A 56 -1.15 -16.58 -10.04
CA LEU A 56 -1.95 -15.39 -9.88
C LEU A 56 -1.20 -14.15 -10.37
N HIS A 57 0.08 -14.00 -10.01
CA HIS A 57 0.89 -12.86 -10.42
C HIS A 57 1.15 -12.88 -11.93
N VAL A 58 1.58 -14.03 -12.46
CA VAL A 58 1.84 -14.17 -13.90
C VAL A 58 0.57 -13.87 -14.70
N ALA A 59 -0.58 -14.41 -14.29
CA ALA A 59 -1.86 -14.14 -14.92
C ALA A 59 -2.25 -12.65 -14.82
N ALA A 60 -2.15 -12.05 -13.62
CA ALA A 60 -2.54 -10.67 -13.39
C ALA A 60 -1.71 -9.69 -14.22
N TRP A 61 -0.38 -9.82 -14.21
CA TRP A 61 0.50 -8.97 -15.00
C TRP A 61 0.38 -9.21 -16.50
N GLY A 62 0.16 -10.46 -16.94
CA GLY A 62 -0.13 -10.77 -18.34
C GLY A 62 -1.41 -10.08 -18.81
N VAL A 63 -2.52 -10.25 -18.08
CA VAL A 63 -3.82 -9.66 -18.43
C VAL A 63 -3.74 -8.13 -18.36
N ALA A 64 -3.12 -7.56 -17.32
CA ALA A 64 -2.93 -6.11 -17.23
C ALA A 64 -2.09 -5.57 -18.39
N GLY A 65 -1.02 -6.28 -18.79
CA GLY A 65 -0.21 -5.91 -19.95
C GLY A 65 -1.01 -5.95 -21.26
N LEU A 66 -1.83 -6.97 -21.47
CA LEU A 66 -2.70 -7.06 -22.65
C LEU A 66 -3.73 -5.93 -22.69
N LEU A 67 -4.36 -5.62 -21.55
CA LEU A 67 -5.30 -4.52 -21.45
C LEU A 67 -4.62 -3.16 -21.67
N ALA A 68 -3.40 -2.98 -21.18
CA ALA A 68 -2.62 -1.76 -21.41
C ALA A 68 -2.35 -1.53 -22.90
N LEU A 69 -2.02 -2.60 -23.64
CA LEU A 69 -1.78 -2.55 -25.09
C LEU A 69 -3.04 -2.20 -25.91
N LEU A 70 -4.24 -2.35 -25.35
CA LEU A 70 -5.46 -1.88 -26.03
C LEU A 70 -5.49 -0.36 -26.17
N SER A 71 -4.76 0.37 -25.32
CA SER A 71 -4.69 1.83 -25.37
C SER A 71 -3.47 2.37 -26.10
N GLU A 72 -2.58 1.51 -26.61
CA GLU A 72 -1.32 1.90 -27.24
C GLU A 72 -1.28 1.60 -28.74
N ASP A 73 -0.65 2.50 -29.50
CA ASP A 73 -0.31 2.30 -30.91
C ASP A 73 0.99 1.47 -31.03
N GLY A 74 1.00 0.42 -31.88
CA GLY A 74 2.18 -0.44 -32.10
C GLY A 74 2.18 -1.78 -31.35
N ARG A 75 1.04 -2.48 -31.33
CA ARG A 75 0.75 -3.67 -30.51
C ARG A 75 1.57 -4.94 -30.80
N GLY A 76 2.09 -5.11 -32.02
CA GLY A 76 2.56 -6.41 -32.52
C GLY A 76 3.77 -6.99 -31.78
N GLU A 77 4.83 -6.20 -31.58
CA GLU A 77 6.08 -6.69 -30.97
C GLU A 77 6.02 -6.72 -29.43
N ARG A 78 5.32 -5.75 -28.83
CA ARG A 78 5.18 -5.59 -27.37
C ARG A 78 4.19 -6.56 -26.74
N ALA A 79 3.31 -7.19 -27.53
CA ALA A 79 2.33 -8.16 -27.03
C ALA A 79 2.92 -9.52 -26.67
N SER A 80 4.12 -9.85 -27.14
CA SER A 80 4.75 -11.17 -26.96
C SER A 80 4.81 -11.60 -25.49
N VAL A 81 5.32 -10.74 -24.61
CA VAL A 81 5.48 -11.04 -23.17
C VAL A 81 4.12 -11.11 -22.45
N PRO A 82 3.22 -10.11 -22.53
CA PRO A 82 1.90 -10.21 -21.91
C PRO A 82 1.07 -11.40 -22.42
N LEU A 83 1.12 -11.70 -23.73
CA LEU A 83 0.46 -12.87 -24.31
C LEU A 83 1.00 -14.17 -23.71
N ALA A 84 2.32 -14.34 -23.65
CA ALA A 84 2.93 -15.54 -23.07
C ALA A 84 2.52 -15.70 -21.59
N MET A 85 2.57 -14.62 -20.81
CA MET A 85 2.15 -14.62 -19.41
C MET A 85 0.67 -14.93 -19.24
N THR A 86 -0.22 -14.41 -20.08
CA THR A 86 -1.66 -14.71 -20.03
C THR A 86 -1.95 -16.14 -20.44
N ILE A 87 -1.39 -16.60 -21.56
CA ILE A 87 -1.61 -17.94 -22.11
C ILE A 87 -1.14 -19.02 -21.14
N VAL A 88 -0.04 -18.79 -20.42
CA VAL A 88 0.47 -19.74 -19.41
C VAL A 88 -0.20 -19.54 -18.06
N GLY A 89 -0.26 -18.30 -17.58
CA GLY A 89 -0.70 -17.98 -16.22
C GLY A 89 -2.19 -18.22 -15.99
N VAL A 90 -3.06 -17.77 -16.91
CA VAL A 90 -4.52 -17.86 -16.71
C VAL A 90 -5.01 -19.31 -16.65
N PRO A 91 -4.61 -20.22 -17.56
CA PRO A 91 -5.04 -21.62 -17.47
C PRO A 91 -4.54 -22.31 -16.20
N ILE A 92 -3.27 -22.09 -15.82
CA ILE A 92 -2.72 -22.68 -14.60
C ILE A 92 -3.46 -22.17 -13.36
N LEU A 93 -3.68 -20.84 -13.26
CA LEU A 93 -4.44 -20.23 -12.18
C LEU A 93 -5.87 -20.79 -12.12
N PHE A 94 -6.53 -20.94 -13.27
CA PHE A 94 -7.90 -21.45 -13.34
C PHE A 94 -7.97 -22.92 -12.90
N VAL A 95 -7.09 -23.78 -13.41
CA VAL A 95 -7.07 -25.21 -13.08
C VAL A 95 -6.72 -25.41 -11.60
N LEU A 96 -5.62 -24.82 -11.12
CA LEU A 96 -5.20 -24.92 -9.72
C LEU A 96 -6.21 -24.26 -8.79
N GLY A 97 -6.67 -23.06 -9.10
CA GLY A 97 -7.62 -22.31 -8.28
C GLY A 97 -8.95 -23.05 -8.16
N ARG A 98 -9.46 -23.61 -9.25
CA ARG A 98 -10.70 -24.39 -9.23
C ARG A 98 -10.54 -25.74 -8.54
N TRP A 99 -9.37 -26.36 -8.63
CA TRP A 99 -9.05 -27.57 -7.86
C TRP A 99 -9.01 -27.26 -6.35
N VAL A 100 -8.27 -26.24 -5.93
CA VAL A 100 -8.19 -25.78 -4.54
C VAL A 100 -9.56 -25.39 -4.00
N LEU A 101 -10.33 -24.57 -4.72
CA LEU A 101 -11.65 -24.14 -4.24
C LEU A 101 -12.62 -25.32 -4.01
N ARG A 102 -12.50 -26.40 -4.78
CA ARG A 102 -13.30 -27.62 -4.55
C ARG A 102 -12.81 -28.41 -3.35
N SER A 103 -11.51 -28.40 -3.10
CA SER A 103 -10.88 -29.17 -2.03
C SER A 103 -11.00 -28.48 -0.67
N LEU A 104 -11.17 -27.14 -0.66
CA LEU A 104 -11.50 -26.34 0.53
C LEU A 104 -12.82 -26.70 1.23
N SER A 105 -13.68 -27.57 0.68
CA SER A 105 -14.83 -28.08 1.43
C SER A 105 -14.40 -28.92 2.64
N ASP A 106 -13.21 -29.52 2.58
CA ASP A 106 -12.64 -30.28 3.69
C ASP A 106 -11.94 -29.32 4.67
N ALA A 107 -12.23 -29.46 5.97
CA ALA A 107 -11.64 -28.62 7.01
C ALA A 107 -10.14 -28.92 7.20
N ASP A 108 -9.73 -30.18 7.00
CA ASP A 108 -8.35 -30.61 7.17
C ASP A 108 -7.43 -30.04 6.07
N GLU A 109 -7.99 -29.56 4.96
CA GLU A 109 -7.25 -28.92 3.88
C GLU A 109 -6.90 -27.45 4.18
N ARG A 110 -7.63 -26.80 5.09
CA ARG A 110 -7.48 -25.40 5.49
C ARG A 110 -6.38 -25.25 6.54
N GLY A 111 -5.15 -25.43 6.08
CA GLY A 111 -3.95 -25.29 6.92
C GLY A 111 -3.33 -23.88 6.89
N PRO A 112 -2.24 -23.65 7.65
CA PRO A 112 -1.51 -22.38 7.69
C PRO A 112 -1.09 -21.84 6.31
N ALA A 113 -0.75 -22.74 5.37
CA ALA A 113 -0.36 -22.35 4.02
C ALA A 113 -1.49 -21.67 3.23
N PHE A 114 -2.75 -22.08 3.45
CA PHE A 114 -3.91 -21.42 2.86
C PHE A 114 -4.08 -20.00 3.42
N SER A 115 -3.96 -19.85 4.74
CA SER A 115 -4.02 -18.54 5.40
C SER A 115 -2.91 -17.60 4.89
N ILE A 116 -1.68 -18.10 4.74
CA ILE A 116 -0.56 -17.33 4.17
C ILE A 116 -0.88 -16.88 2.74
N TYR A 117 -1.37 -17.78 1.89
CA TYR A 117 -1.75 -17.47 0.52
C TYR A 117 -2.80 -16.35 0.44
N VAL A 118 -3.90 -16.48 1.18
CA VAL A 118 -5.01 -15.50 1.14
C VAL A 118 -4.52 -14.13 1.63
N ASN A 119 -3.76 -14.11 2.72
CA ASN A 119 -3.19 -12.86 3.24
C ASN A 119 -2.22 -12.23 2.23
N ALA A 120 -1.31 -13.00 1.64
CA ALA A 120 -0.37 -12.50 0.65
C ALA A 120 -1.08 -11.94 -0.60
N ALA A 121 -2.11 -12.63 -1.09
CA ALA A 121 -2.90 -12.19 -2.24
C ALA A 121 -3.64 -10.87 -1.94
N LEU A 122 -4.28 -10.76 -0.77
CA LEU A 122 -5.01 -9.55 -0.36
C LEU A 122 -4.07 -8.36 -0.15
N VAL A 123 -2.95 -8.56 0.55
CA VAL A 123 -1.94 -7.53 0.79
C VAL A 123 -1.32 -7.03 -0.51
N THR A 124 -0.99 -7.94 -1.42
CA THR A 124 -0.39 -7.55 -2.70
C THR A 124 -1.40 -6.81 -3.58
N ALA A 125 -2.63 -7.31 -3.64
CA ALA A 125 -3.66 -6.66 -4.45
C ALA A 125 -3.99 -5.26 -3.93
N VAL A 126 -4.13 -5.05 -2.61
CA VAL A 126 -4.38 -3.70 -2.08
C VAL A 126 -3.20 -2.77 -2.32
N ALA A 127 -1.96 -3.25 -2.20
CA ALA A 127 -0.77 -2.45 -2.49
C ALA A 127 -0.73 -1.98 -3.95
N VAL A 128 -1.00 -2.88 -4.90
CA VAL A 128 -1.05 -2.53 -6.33
C VAL A 128 -2.21 -1.57 -6.60
N ILE A 129 -3.40 -1.82 -6.04
CA ILE A 129 -4.56 -0.93 -6.16
C ILE A 129 -4.23 0.47 -5.65
N MET A 130 -3.59 0.62 -4.49
CA MET A 130 -3.23 1.93 -3.95
C MET A 130 -2.29 2.70 -4.87
N ILE A 131 -1.21 2.06 -5.33
CA ILE A 131 -0.22 2.68 -6.21
C ILE A 131 -0.89 3.10 -7.53
N THR A 132 -1.64 2.19 -8.14
CA THR A 132 -2.25 2.41 -9.45
C THR A 132 -3.43 3.37 -9.41
N ALA A 133 -4.17 3.44 -8.30
CA ALA A 133 -5.20 4.44 -8.05
C ALA A 133 -4.61 5.84 -7.95
N VAL A 134 -3.48 6.02 -7.24
CA VAL A 134 -2.80 7.32 -7.18
C VAL A 134 -2.28 7.73 -8.56
N LEU A 135 -1.59 6.84 -9.27
CA LEU A 135 -1.06 7.14 -10.62
C LEU A 135 -2.18 7.49 -11.61
N SER A 136 -3.26 6.72 -11.60
CA SER A 136 -4.42 6.96 -12.47
C SER A 136 -5.16 8.25 -12.09
N GLY A 137 -5.26 8.53 -10.78
CA GLY A 137 -5.88 9.76 -10.28
C GLY A 137 -5.11 11.00 -10.71
N ARG A 138 -3.77 10.98 -10.64
CA ARG A 138 -2.93 12.10 -11.07
C ARG A 138 -3.09 12.41 -12.55
N TRP A 139 -3.19 11.39 -13.39
CA TRP A 139 -3.51 11.57 -14.80
C TRP A 139 -4.90 12.19 -15.00
N LEU A 140 -5.91 11.74 -14.25
CA LEU A 140 -7.30 12.21 -14.37
C LEU A 140 -7.45 13.71 -14.09
N VAL A 141 -6.60 14.27 -13.23
CA VAL A 141 -6.57 15.70 -12.87
C VAL A 141 -5.56 16.52 -13.69
N GLY A 142 -4.88 15.90 -14.67
CA GLY A 142 -3.95 16.59 -15.57
C GLY A 142 -2.51 16.76 -15.05
N GLU A 143 -2.15 16.12 -13.94
CA GLU A 143 -0.83 16.24 -13.27
C GLU A 143 0.11 15.05 -13.51
N GLY A 144 -0.30 14.08 -14.31
CA GLY A 144 0.44 12.85 -14.55
C GLY A 144 0.41 12.41 -16.00
N GLU A 145 1.45 11.70 -16.41
CA GLU A 145 1.49 11.02 -17.71
C GLU A 145 0.43 9.90 -17.74
N TYR A 146 -0.22 9.75 -18.88
CA TYR A 146 -1.13 8.64 -19.11
C TYR A 146 -0.37 7.31 -18.99
N SER A 147 -0.77 6.49 -18.01
CA SER A 147 -0.24 5.13 -17.86
C SER A 147 -1.35 4.13 -18.13
N SER A 148 -1.35 3.60 -19.36
CA SER A 148 -2.16 2.45 -19.78
C SER A 148 -2.02 1.29 -18.79
N MET A 149 -0.79 1.00 -18.35
CA MET A 149 -0.47 -0.04 -17.39
C MET A 149 -1.05 0.23 -15.99
N ALA A 150 -1.05 1.47 -15.49
CA ALA A 150 -1.64 1.79 -14.20
C ALA A 150 -3.15 1.53 -14.21
N LEU A 151 -3.86 2.02 -15.23
CA LEU A 151 -5.31 1.79 -15.37
C LEU A 151 -5.64 0.31 -15.54
N ALA A 152 -4.91 -0.39 -16.41
CA ALA A 152 -5.11 -1.82 -16.62
C ALA A 152 -4.84 -2.64 -15.35
N SER A 153 -3.79 -2.29 -14.60
CA SER A 153 -3.48 -2.91 -13.32
C SER A 153 -4.59 -2.65 -12.31
N LEU A 154 -5.08 -1.41 -12.18
CA LEU A 154 -6.18 -1.09 -11.29
C LEU A 154 -7.44 -1.93 -11.63
N LEU A 155 -7.75 -2.06 -12.92
CA LEU A 155 -8.88 -2.86 -13.42
C LEU A 155 -8.75 -4.36 -13.14
N VAL A 156 -7.52 -4.91 -13.16
CA VAL A 156 -7.27 -6.35 -12.94
C VAL A 156 -7.14 -6.69 -11.46
N TRP A 157 -6.42 -5.88 -10.70
CA TRP A 157 -6.15 -6.18 -9.29
C TRP A 157 -7.37 -5.93 -8.39
N THR A 158 -8.28 -5.01 -8.75
CA THR A 158 -9.54 -4.77 -8.03
C THR A 158 -10.43 -6.02 -7.93
N PRO A 159 -10.81 -6.71 -9.03
CA PRO A 159 -11.60 -7.94 -8.93
C PRO A 159 -10.83 -9.09 -8.28
N ILE A 160 -9.50 -9.15 -8.44
CA ILE A 160 -8.67 -10.13 -7.71
C ILE A 160 -8.79 -9.93 -6.20
N TRP A 161 -8.68 -8.68 -5.73
CA TRP A 161 -8.83 -8.35 -4.32
C TRP A 161 -10.24 -8.71 -3.83
N PHE A 162 -11.30 -8.33 -4.57
CA PHE A 162 -12.68 -8.63 -4.20
C PHE A 162 -12.95 -10.15 -4.15
N GLY A 163 -12.41 -10.90 -5.12
CA GLY A 163 -12.47 -12.35 -5.15
C GLY A 163 -11.84 -12.98 -3.92
N HIS A 164 -10.61 -12.59 -3.57
CA HIS A 164 -9.93 -13.12 -2.39
C HIS A 164 -10.57 -12.64 -1.07
N TRP A 165 -11.15 -11.43 -1.05
CA TRP A 165 -11.88 -10.92 0.10
C TRP A 165 -13.15 -11.74 0.35
N SER A 166 -13.86 -12.12 -0.71
CA SER A 166 -15.02 -13.02 -0.60
C SER A 166 -14.63 -14.38 -0.03
N VAL A 167 -13.50 -14.95 -0.49
CA VAL A 167 -12.95 -16.22 0.02
C VAL A 167 -12.59 -16.09 1.50
N TRP A 168 -11.88 -15.03 1.90
CA TRP A 168 -11.57 -14.78 3.31
C TRP A 168 -12.84 -14.69 4.15
N ARG A 169 -13.85 -13.95 3.70
CA ARG A 169 -15.10 -13.78 4.44
C ARG A 169 -15.84 -15.11 4.67
N THR A 170 -15.82 -16.01 3.67
CA THR A 170 -16.38 -17.35 3.78
C THR A 170 -15.63 -18.24 4.76
N TYR A 171 -14.30 -18.14 4.79
CA TYR A 171 -13.42 -18.98 5.61
C TYR A 171 -12.76 -18.24 6.78
N ARG A 172 -13.44 -17.20 7.31
CA ARG A 172 -12.89 -16.28 8.30
C ARG A 172 -12.41 -16.95 9.59
N ALA A 173 -12.99 -18.09 9.95
CA ALA A 173 -12.63 -18.83 11.16
C ALA A 173 -11.26 -19.53 11.03
N ASP A 174 -10.85 -19.85 9.80
CA ASP A 174 -9.67 -20.66 9.50
C ASP A 174 -8.48 -19.81 9.01
N VAL A 175 -8.72 -18.53 8.70
CA VAL A 175 -7.73 -17.62 8.10
C VAL A 175 -7.41 -16.47 9.06
N SER A 176 -6.13 -16.17 9.22
CA SER A 176 -5.69 -15.03 10.03
C SER A 176 -6.09 -13.70 9.39
N ASN A 177 -6.47 -12.73 10.22
CA ASN A 177 -6.86 -11.38 9.80
C ASN A 177 -5.65 -10.44 9.57
N LEU A 178 -4.44 -10.98 9.34
CA LEU A 178 -3.21 -10.21 9.23
C LEU A 178 -3.28 -9.13 8.13
N HIS A 179 -3.87 -9.45 6.98
CA HIS A 179 -4.08 -8.52 5.87
C HIS A 179 -4.94 -7.31 6.25
N VAL A 180 -5.87 -7.45 7.20
CA VAL A 180 -6.69 -6.35 7.72
C VAL A 180 -5.80 -5.33 8.41
N PHE A 181 -4.92 -5.79 9.29
CA PHE A 181 -3.99 -4.92 10.01
C PHE A 181 -2.94 -4.31 9.09
N ILE A 182 -2.38 -5.09 8.15
CA ILE A 182 -1.41 -4.58 7.17
C ILE A 182 -2.05 -3.54 6.25
N GLY A 183 -3.24 -3.82 5.72
CA GLY A 183 -3.97 -2.88 4.87
C GLY A 183 -4.35 -1.61 5.62
N ALA A 184 -4.74 -1.72 6.90
CA ALA A 184 -4.98 -0.58 7.76
C ALA A 184 -3.72 0.25 8.00
N THR A 185 -2.57 -0.36 8.32
CA THR A 185 -1.29 0.37 8.45
C THR A 185 -0.91 1.06 7.15
N ALA A 186 -1.01 0.38 6.01
CA ALA A 186 -0.67 0.95 4.70
C ALA A 186 -1.57 2.15 4.35
N GLY A 187 -2.87 2.02 4.57
CA GLY A 187 -3.84 3.11 4.41
C GLY A 187 -3.55 4.28 5.34
N LEU A 188 -3.28 4.02 6.62
CA LEU A 188 -2.96 5.04 7.62
C LEU A 188 -1.64 5.77 7.31
N ALA A 189 -0.59 5.03 6.94
CA ALA A 189 0.70 5.62 6.58
C ALA A 189 0.58 6.52 5.34
N THR A 190 -0.20 6.08 4.34
CA THR A 190 -0.48 6.85 3.14
C THR A 190 -1.29 8.11 3.48
N LEU A 191 -2.37 7.96 4.25
CA LEU A 191 -3.20 9.07 4.74
C LEU A 191 -2.37 10.09 5.52
N ALA A 192 -1.56 9.64 6.47
CA ALA A 192 -0.73 10.51 7.30
C ALA A 192 0.37 11.20 6.49
N GLY A 193 1.05 10.49 5.59
CA GLY A 193 2.11 11.07 4.76
C GLY A 193 1.60 12.17 3.83
N PHE A 194 0.56 11.87 3.05
CA PHE A 194 -0.03 12.86 2.14
C PHE A 194 -0.78 13.98 2.88
N GLY A 195 -1.42 13.66 4.02
CA GLY A 195 -2.06 14.66 4.87
C GLY A 195 -1.05 15.62 5.51
N ALA A 196 0.07 15.12 5.99
CA ALA A 196 1.14 15.96 6.53
C ALA A 196 1.74 16.86 5.46
N ALA A 197 1.99 16.33 4.25
CA ALA A 197 2.41 17.15 3.12
C ALA A 197 1.40 18.28 2.89
N LEU A 198 0.10 17.94 2.73
CA LEU A 198 -0.97 18.93 2.49
C LEU A 198 -1.02 20.03 3.56
N LEU A 199 -0.86 19.66 4.83
CA LEU A 199 -0.81 20.63 5.92
C LEU A 199 0.40 21.56 5.81
N VAL A 200 1.58 21.05 5.44
CA VAL A 200 2.78 21.87 5.23
C VAL A 200 2.56 22.87 4.09
N GLU A 201 1.99 22.45 2.96
CA GLU A 201 1.73 23.37 1.85
C GLU A 201 0.68 24.43 2.20
N VAL A 202 -0.40 24.05 2.88
CA VAL A 202 -1.40 25.01 3.37
C VAL A 202 -0.75 26.02 4.33
N PHE A 203 0.10 25.54 5.24
CA PHE A 203 0.82 26.40 6.19
C PHE A 203 1.79 27.36 5.48
N ASN A 204 2.56 26.88 4.52
CA ASN A 204 3.45 27.71 3.70
C ASN A 204 2.66 28.76 2.91
N ARG A 205 1.53 28.39 2.29
CA ARG A 205 0.66 29.34 1.58
C ARG A 205 0.10 30.42 2.50
N LEU A 206 -0.27 30.07 3.74
CA LEU A 206 -0.73 31.04 4.74
C LEU A 206 0.37 32.00 5.18
N LEU A 207 1.60 31.52 5.37
CA LEU A 207 2.75 32.35 5.75
C LEU A 207 3.23 33.27 4.61
N ASP A 208 3.26 32.76 3.36
CA ASP A 208 3.73 33.48 2.17
C ASP A 208 2.69 34.50 1.65
N SER A 209 1.44 34.45 2.14
CA SER A 209 0.33 35.32 1.72
C SER A 209 0.54 36.82 1.96
N GLY A 210 1.64 37.21 2.62
CA GLY A 210 2.08 38.61 2.75
C GLY A 210 2.72 39.20 1.48
N THR A 211 2.98 38.41 0.43
CA THR A 211 3.53 38.89 -0.85
C THR A 211 2.61 38.52 -2.02
N ALA A 212 1.81 39.48 -2.49
CA ALA A 212 0.74 39.28 -3.47
C ALA A 212 1.21 38.80 -4.86
N THR A 213 2.51 38.73 -5.12
CA THR A 213 3.12 38.40 -6.42
C THR A 213 3.49 36.94 -6.61
N ASP A 214 3.63 36.13 -5.55
CA ASP A 214 4.09 34.72 -5.67
C ASP A 214 2.96 33.68 -5.69
N LEU A 215 1.73 34.07 -5.29
CA LEU A 215 0.57 33.17 -5.24
C LEU A 215 0.05 32.73 -6.61
N ALA A 216 0.36 33.47 -7.69
CA ALA A 216 -0.09 33.17 -9.05
C ALA A 216 0.92 32.32 -9.86
N ALA A 217 2.16 32.15 -9.36
CA ALA A 217 3.24 31.48 -10.10
C ALA A 217 3.53 30.04 -9.62
N ARG A 218 3.02 29.63 -8.46
CA ARG A 218 3.18 28.25 -7.96
C ARG A 218 2.13 27.34 -8.56
N SER A 219 2.61 26.36 -9.33
CA SER A 219 1.82 25.28 -9.93
C SER A 219 0.96 24.57 -8.88
N ASP A 220 -0.37 24.56 -9.06
CA ASP A 220 -1.30 23.76 -8.25
C ASP A 220 -1.09 22.24 -8.39
N SER A 221 -0.10 21.81 -9.18
CA SER A 221 0.20 20.42 -9.55
C SER A 221 0.64 19.51 -8.39
N ASP A 222 1.02 20.07 -7.25
CA ASP A 222 1.49 19.25 -6.13
C ASP A 222 0.35 18.98 -5.13
N VAL A 223 -0.59 19.92 -5.01
CA VAL A 223 -1.72 19.82 -4.08
C VAL A 223 -2.65 18.69 -4.47
N SER A 224 -3.01 18.56 -5.75
CA SER A 224 -4.02 17.57 -6.11
C SER A 224 -3.46 16.14 -6.04
N THR A 225 -2.18 15.94 -6.38
CA THR A 225 -1.46 14.69 -6.10
C THR A 225 -1.56 14.29 -4.62
N TRP A 226 -1.44 15.24 -3.70
CA TRP A 226 -1.52 14.95 -2.27
C TRP A 226 -2.96 14.69 -1.81
N VAL A 227 -3.93 15.42 -2.35
CA VAL A 227 -5.36 15.16 -2.11
C VAL A 227 -5.76 13.76 -2.60
N ILE A 228 -5.29 13.34 -3.77
CA ILE A 228 -5.53 11.99 -4.30
C ILE A 228 -4.92 10.94 -3.38
N GLY A 229 -3.64 11.10 -3.01
CA GLY A 229 -2.96 10.18 -2.10
C GLY A 229 -3.66 10.07 -0.75
N LEU A 230 -4.10 11.20 -0.19
CA LEU A 230 -4.88 11.29 1.02
C LEU A 230 -6.20 10.52 0.89
N ALA A 231 -6.95 10.75 -0.19
CA ALA A 231 -8.23 10.07 -0.44
C ALA A 231 -8.06 8.55 -0.57
N VAL A 232 -7.04 8.09 -1.31
CA VAL A 232 -6.73 6.66 -1.45
C VAL A 232 -6.35 6.05 -0.10
N GLY A 233 -5.47 6.69 0.66
CA GLY A 233 -5.07 6.25 2.00
C GLY A 233 -6.26 6.17 2.96
N ALA A 234 -7.10 7.21 2.99
CA ALA A 234 -8.30 7.28 3.81
C ALA A 234 -9.29 6.17 3.47
N MET A 235 -9.54 5.93 2.17
CA MET A 235 -10.47 4.88 1.72
C MET A 235 -9.99 3.48 2.14
N VAL A 236 -8.70 3.18 1.95
CA VAL A 236 -8.13 1.88 2.34
C VAL A 236 -8.13 1.71 3.86
N PHE A 237 -7.75 2.75 4.61
CA PHE A 237 -7.79 2.74 6.07
C PHE A 237 -9.21 2.53 6.59
N ALA A 238 -10.19 3.27 6.07
CA ALA A 238 -11.59 3.14 6.46
C ALA A 238 -12.10 1.72 6.19
N TRP A 239 -11.80 1.15 5.03
CA TRP A 239 -12.21 -0.21 4.70
C TRP A 239 -11.62 -1.26 5.65
N HIS A 240 -10.30 -1.25 5.83
CA HIS A 240 -9.61 -2.29 6.58
C HIS A 240 -9.76 -2.10 8.08
N TRP A 241 -9.67 -0.87 8.61
CA TRP A 241 -9.78 -0.63 10.04
C TRP A 241 -11.22 -0.38 10.48
N VAL A 242 -11.85 0.68 9.98
CA VAL A 242 -13.13 1.19 10.52
C VAL A 242 -14.29 0.23 10.21
N ILE A 243 -14.35 -0.28 8.97
CA ILE A 243 -15.45 -1.15 8.53
C ILE A 243 -15.21 -2.61 8.97
N THR A 244 -13.96 -3.06 8.97
CA THR A 244 -13.61 -4.48 9.18
C THR A 244 -12.92 -4.71 10.54
N GLY A 245 -11.72 -4.18 10.73
CA GLY A 245 -10.87 -4.47 11.90
C GLY A 245 -11.46 -4.10 13.26
N MET A 246 -12.28 -3.05 13.34
CA MET A 246 -12.99 -2.67 14.57
C MET A 246 -14.10 -3.67 14.96
N ARG A 247 -14.57 -4.49 14.01
CA ARG A 247 -15.64 -5.48 14.21
C ARG A 247 -15.10 -6.89 14.43
N GLU A 248 -13.78 -7.09 14.27
CA GLU A 248 -13.13 -8.37 14.53
C GLU A 248 -13.05 -8.68 16.03
N ALA A 249 -12.85 -9.95 16.35
CA ALA A 249 -12.63 -10.38 17.72
C ALA A 249 -11.37 -9.71 18.29
N ARG A 250 -11.43 -9.26 19.54
CA ARG A 250 -10.30 -8.61 20.24
C ARG A 250 -9.28 -9.65 20.69
N ASP A 251 -8.60 -10.25 19.73
CA ASP A 251 -7.53 -11.21 19.97
C ASP A 251 -6.20 -10.51 20.32
N THR A 252 -5.15 -11.30 20.57
CA THR A 252 -3.82 -10.75 20.89
C THR A 252 -3.25 -9.91 19.74
N LEU A 253 -3.53 -10.27 18.48
CA LEU A 253 -3.08 -9.52 17.31
C LEU A 253 -3.72 -8.13 17.25
N TRP A 254 -5.02 -8.05 17.54
CA TRP A 254 -5.75 -6.80 17.61
C TRP A 254 -5.16 -5.86 18.67
N HIS A 255 -4.91 -6.37 19.88
CA HIS A 255 -4.31 -5.55 20.95
C HIS A 255 -2.88 -5.11 20.61
N ALA A 256 -2.07 -6.01 20.04
CA ALA A 256 -0.72 -5.69 19.59
C ALA A 256 -0.73 -4.60 18.51
N TYR A 257 -1.66 -4.70 17.55
CA TYR A 257 -1.82 -3.69 16.50
C TYR A 257 -2.21 -2.32 17.07
N VAL A 258 -3.24 -2.27 17.93
CA VAL A 258 -3.69 -1.00 18.54
C VAL A 258 -2.58 -0.37 19.38
N ALA A 259 -1.86 -1.17 20.17
CA ALA A 259 -0.77 -0.68 21.00
C ALA A 259 0.43 -0.19 20.18
N LEU A 260 0.88 -0.95 19.17
CA LEU A 260 2.08 -0.64 18.40
C LEU A 260 1.83 0.44 17.33
N VAL A 261 0.79 0.27 16.51
CA VAL A 261 0.52 1.18 15.39
C VAL A 261 -0.29 2.38 15.85
N GLY A 262 -1.32 2.14 16.66
CA GLY A 262 -2.20 3.22 17.14
C GLY A 262 -1.53 4.08 18.21
N VAL A 263 -1.23 3.48 19.37
CA VAL A 263 -0.73 4.23 20.54
C VAL A 263 0.74 4.62 20.37
N LEU A 264 1.63 3.65 20.16
CA LEU A 264 3.07 3.91 20.07
C LEU A 264 3.43 4.69 18.80
N GLY A 265 2.88 4.31 17.65
CA GLY A 265 3.05 5.05 16.39
C GLY A 265 2.58 6.50 16.48
N GLY A 266 1.39 6.72 17.07
CA GLY A 266 0.86 8.05 17.32
C GLY A 266 1.73 8.87 18.29
N LEU A 267 2.18 8.24 19.39
CA LEU A 267 3.03 8.88 20.39
C LEU A 267 4.39 9.29 19.80
N ILE A 268 5.06 8.40 19.05
CA ILE A 268 6.32 8.70 18.38
C ILE A 268 6.14 9.87 17.42
N THR A 269 5.09 9.84 16.61
CA THR A 269 4.78 10.92 15.66
C THR A 269 4.54 12.25 16.38
N ALA A 270 3.79 12.24 17.48
CA ALA A 270 3.52 13.42 18.28
C ALA A 270 4.80 13.98 18.94
N VAL A 271 5.67 13.12 19.48
CA VAL A 271 6.94 13.53 20.10
C VAL A 271 7.88 14.12 19.06
N ILE A 272 8.04 13.48 17.89
CA ILE A 272 8.87 14.00 16.80
C ILE A 272 8.30 15.34 16.31
N GLY A 273 6.99 15.42 16.06
CA GLY A 273 6.34 16.64 15.62
C GLY A 273 6.48 17.79 16.64
N ALA A 274 6.28 17.50 17.93
CA ALA A 274 6.49 18.47 19.01
C ALA A 274 7.96 18.91 19.11
N GLY A 275 8.90 17.98 18.92
CA GLY A 275 10.34 18.28 18.87
C GLY A 275 10.70 19.22 17.72
N ILE A 276 10.20 18.95 16.51
CA ILE A 276 10.39 19.80 15.32
C ILE A 276 9.77 21.18 15.55
N ALA A 277 8.54 21.23 16.07
CA ALA A 277 7.85 22.50 16.35
C ALA A 277 8.59 23.32 17.41
N LEU A 278 9.01 22.69 18.51
CA LEU A 278 9.80 23.33 19.56
C LEU A 278 11.15 23.83 19.01
N PHE A 279 11.84 23.01 18.21
CA PHE A 279 13.07 23.41 17.55
C PHE A 279 12.87 24.63 16.66
N ALA A 280 11.83 24.64 15.82
CA ALA A 280 11.51 25.78 14.95
C ALA A 280 11.23 27.06 15.77
N VAL A 281 10.47 26.95 16.86
CA VAL A 281 10.18 28.08 17.76
C VAL A 281 11.45 28.60 18.44
N LEU A 282 12.31 27.70 18.95
CA LEU A 282 13.57 28.05 19.58
C LEU A 282 14.56 28.67 18.59
N GLN A 283 14.65 28.15 17.36
CA GLN A 283 15.47 28.74 16.30
C GLN A 283 15.01 30.16 15.99
N TRP A 284 13.70 30.42 16.01
CA TRP A 284 13.14 31.75 15.81
C TRP A 284 13.43 32.73 16.95
N TRP A 285 13.49 32.25 18.20
CA TRP A 285 13.66 33.07 19.40
C TRP A 285 15.11 33.24 19.87
N LEU A 286 15.94 32.21 19.73
CA LEU A 286 17.30 32.13 20.29
C LEU A 286 18.38 31.94 19.22
N GLY A 287 18.01 31.47 18.02
CA GLY A 287 18.92 31.22 16.92
C GLY A 287 19.04 32.39 15.96
N ASP A 288 19.79 32.18 14.88
CA ASP A 288 19.90 33.09 13.75
C ASP A 288 18.71 32.86 12.78
N PRO A 289 17.74 33.79 12.70
CA PRO A 289 16.52 33.62 11.91
C PRO A 289 16.74 33.60 10.39
N ASP A 290 17.94 33.94 9.93
CA ASP A 290 18.25 34.13 8.51
C ASP A 290 18.36 32.82 7.72
N SER A 291 18.31 31.65 8.38
CA SER A 291 18.51 30.35 7.72
C SER A 291 17.24 29.70 7.14
N SER A 292 16.03 30.24 7.35
CA SER A 292 14.82 29.67 6.72
C SER A 292 13.62 30.64 6.55
N SER A 293 13.86 31.78 5.86
CA SER A 293 12.98 32.56 4.94
C SER A 293 11.61 33.14 5.42
N ALA A 294 11.10 34.33 5.05
CA ALA A 294 11.53 35.43 4.16
C ALA A 294 11.11 36.83 4.66
N VAL A 295 10.21 36.93 5.65
CA VAL A 295 9.62 38.21 6.12
C VAL A 295 10.65 39.13 6.79
N ARG A 296 11.74 38.57 7.32
CA ARG A 296 12.74 39.30 8.12
C ARG A 296 13.93 39.82 7.30
N HIS A 297 14.24 39.24 6.13
CA HIS A 297 15.30 39.73 5.24
C HIS A 297 14.90 41.03 4.51
N PHE A 298 13.60 41.24 4.30
CA PHE A 298 13.07 42.42 3.59
C PHE A 298 12.63 43.57 4.50
N ALA A 299 12.79 43.46 5.82
CA ALA A 299 12.66 44.58 6.73
C ALA A 299 13.83 45.59 6.58
N ASP A 300 14.94 45.18 5.97
CA ASP A 300 16.14 46.02 5.78
C ASP A 300 16.06 46.98 4.57
N PHE A 301 15.02 46.89 3.72
CA PHE A 301 14.89 47.70 2.50
C PHE A 301 13.54 48.43 2.36
N THR A 302 13.22 49.31 3.33
CA THR A 302 12.42 50.55 3.13
C THR A 302 10.88 50.44 2.96
N PRO A 303 10.09 51.50 3.27
CA PRO A 303 10.50 52.91 3.35
C PRO A 303 10.11 53.66 4.63
N ALA A 304 11.05 54.46 5.15
CA ALA A 304 10.65 55.76 5.70
C ALA A 304 10.54 56.74 4.51
N LEU A 305 9.38 56.73 3.85
CA LEU A 305 8.80 57.83 3.06
C LEU A 305 7.28 57.72 3.12
#